data_AF-A0A2B7YD36-F1
#
_entry.id   AF-A0A2B7YD36-F1
#
_cell.length_a   1.000
_cell.length_b   1.000
_cell.length_c   1.000
_cell.angle_alpha   90.00
_cell.angle_beta   90.00
_cell.angle_gamma   90.00
#
_symmetry.space_group_name_H-M   'P 1'
#
loop_
_entity.id
_entity.type
_entity.pdbx_description
1 polymer ?
#
loop_
_entity_poly.entity_id
_entity_poly.type
_entity_poly.pdbx_seq_one_letter_code
_entity_poly.pdbx_strand_id
1 'polypeptide(L)'
;MPISQHPGLRIAANVFAAMGIGFGINAFLRPEHALTFFEWEAPTSLPEKQLVRNLLYIYGIRDIFEGLAVIIASVYGTRRSLGWTLMALSFVAVGDGIVCKSSGKGEWGHWSYAPILSAVGGALIGWFD
;
A
#
# COMPACT_ATOMS: atom_id res chain seq x y z
N MET A 1 -2.64 17.39 23.38
CA MET A 1 -3.90 16.90 23.97
C MET A 1 -3.87 15.38 24.11
N PRO A 2 -4.90 14.70 24.67
CA PRO A 2 -4.99 13.23 24.58
C PRO A 2 -5.09 12.77 23.12
N ILE A 3 -4.42 11.67 22.77
CA ILE A 3 -4.42 11.11 21.42
C ILE A 3 -5.85 10.70 21.02
N SER A 4 -6.28 11.06 19.81
CA SER A 4 -7.61 10.73 19.28
C SER A 4 -7.95 9.24 19.45
N GLN A 5 -9.09 8.96 20.10
CA GLN A 5 -9.57 7.60 20.36
C GLN A 5 -10.63 7.11 19.36
N HIS A 6 -10.91 7.87 18.30
CA HIS A 6 -12.00 7.57 17.38
C HIS A 6 -11.83 6.17 16.74
N PRO A 7 -12.84 5.28 16.81
CA PRO A 7 -12.73 3.92 16.29
C PRO A 7 -12.56 3.88 14.77
N GLY A 8 -13.07 4.91 14.06
CA GLY A 8 -12.95 5.04 12.61
C GLY A 8 -11.51 5.06 12.10
N LEU A 9 -10.54 5.54 12.89
CA LEU A 9 -9.12 5.54 12.48
C LEU A 9 -8.57 4.12 12.33
N ARG A 10 -8.94 3.23 13.26
CA ARG A 10 -8.54 1.82 13.22
C ARG A 10 -9.25 1.06 12.10
N ILE A 11 -10.53 1.37 11.87
CA ILE A 11 -11.30 0.79 10.76
C ILE A 11 -10.66 1.20 9.42
N ALA A 12 -10.35 2.48 9.24
CA ALA A 12 -9.68 2.97 8.03
C ALA A 12 -8.33 2.26 7.82
N ALA A 13 -7.51 2.14 8.86
CA ALA A 13 -6.25 1.40 8.80
C ALA A 13 -6.43 -0.05 8.31
N ASN A 14 -7.41 -0.76 8.87
CA ASN A 14 -7.69 -2.15 8.49
C ASN A 14 -8.24 -2.28 7.07
N VAL A 15 -8.99 -1.29 6.56
CA VAL A 15 -9.44 -1.26 5.17
C VAL A 15 -8.25 -1.14 4.22
N PHE A 16 -7.30 -0.23 4.49
CA PHE A 16 -6.06 -0.13 3.70
C PHE A 16 -5.22 -1.41 3.77
N ALA A 17 -5.12 -2.03 4.94
CA ALA A 17 -4.46 -3.31 5.11
C ALA A 17 -5.08 -4.41 4.25
N ALA A 18 -6.40 -4.52 4.25
CA ALA A 18 -7.13 -5.50 3.45
C ALA A 18 -6.97 -5.25 1.95
N MET A 19 -6.98 -3.98 1.52
CA MET A 19 -6.70 -3.63 0.12
C MET A 19 -5.29 -4.05 -0.30
N GLY A 20 -4.25 -3.76 0.49
CA GLY A 20 -2.88 -4.19 0.20
C GLY A 20 -2.75 -5.72 0.09
N ILE A 21 -3.33 -6.46 1.04
CA ILE A 21 -3.37 -7.94 0.97
C ILE A 21 -4.09 -8.40 -0.31
N GLY A 22 -5.22 -7.78 -0.64
CA GLY A 22 -5.99 -8.13 -1.84
C GLY A 22 -5.20 -7.89 -3.13
N PHE A 23 -4.53 -6.74 -3.26
CA PHE A 23 -3.65 -6.44 -4.38
C PHE A 23 -2.48 -7.41 -4.45
N GLY A 24 -1.85 -7.73 -3.32
CA GLY A 24 -0.75 -8.67 -3.27
C GLY A 24 -1.14 -10.10 -3.66
N ILE A 25 -2.30 -10.58 -3.20
CA ILE A 25 -2.88 -11.86 -3.64
C ILE A 25 -3.13 -11.85 -5.15
N ASN A 26 -3.68 -10.76 -5.69
CA ASN A 26 -3.91 -10.61 -7.13
C ASN A 26 -2.59 -10.59 -7.92
N ALA A 27 -1.55 -9.91 -7.45
CA ALA A 27 -0.24 -9.92 -8.09
C ALA A 27 0.43 -11.31 -8.05
N PHE A 28 0.21 -12.06 -6.98
CA PHE A 28 0.75 -13.41 -6.85
C PHE A 28 0.02 -14.45 -7.72
N LEU A 29 -1.31 -14.40 -7.77
CA LEU A 29 -2.13 -15.39 -8.48
C LEU A 29 -2.45 -15.02 -9.93
N ARG A 30 -2.49 -13.72 -10.25
CA ARG A 30 -2.91 -13.15 -11.54
C ARG A 30 -2.01 -11.96 -11.95
N PRO A 31 -0.70 -12.18 -12.12
CA PRO A 31 0.27 -11.09 -12.34
C PRO A 31 -0.06 -10.24 -13.58
N GLU A 32 -0.54 -10.84 -14.68
CA GLU A 32 -0.90 -10.08 -15.87
C GLU A 32 -2.06 -9.11 -15.61
N HIS A 33 -3.02 -9.50 -14.75
CA HIS A 33 -4.10 -8.61 -14.33
C HIS A 33 -3.59 -7.53 -13.38
N ALA A 34 -2.73 -7.87 -12.42
CA ALA A 34 -2.12 -6.91 -11.51
C ALA A 34 -1.32 -5.82 -12.24
N LEU A 35 -0.61 -6.18 -13.31
CA LEU A 35 0.14 -5.23 -14.13
C LEU A 35 -0.74 -4.10 -14.68
N THR A 36 -2.03 -4.37 -14.94
CA THR A 36 -2.96 -3.36 -15.48
C THR A 36 -3.21 -2.19 -14.53
N PHE A 37 -3.02 -2.37 -13.21
CA PHE A 37 -3.19 -1.29 -12.22
C PHE A 37 -2.08 -0.24 -12.29
N PHE A 38 -0.92 -0.59 -12.83
CA PHE A 38 0.15 0.37 -13.12
C PHE A 38 -0.12 1.17 -14.39
N GLU A 39 -1.14 0.78 -15.17
CA GLU A 39 -1.50 1.35 -16.47
C GLU A 39 -0.41 1.22 -17.54
N TRP A 40 0.69 0.50 -17.29
CA TRP A 40 1.81 0.35 -18.22
C TRP A 40 1.49 -0.54 -19.42
N GLU A 41 2.29 -0.41 -20.49
CA GLU A 41 2.23 -1.34 -21.61
C GLU A 41 2.81 -2.71 -21.20
N ALA A 42 2.09 -3.78 -21.54
CA ALA A 42 2.55 -5.11 -21.24
C ALA A 42 3.77 -5.48 -22.10
N PRO A 43 4.79 -6.15 -21.54
CA PRO A 43 5.92 -6.63 -22.33
C PRO A 43 5.45 -7.58 -23.43
N THR A 44 6.08 -7.52 -24.60
CA THR A 44 5.68 -8.32 -25.77
C THR A 44 6.56 -9.56 -25.96
N SER A 45 7.86 -9.46 -25.65
CA SER A 45 8.79 -10.57 -25.76
C SER A 45 8.64 -11.57 -24.61
N LEU A 46 8.95 -12.85 -24.88
CA LEU A 46 8.88 -13.90 -23.87
C LEU A 46 9.84 -13.67 -22.67
N PRO A 47 11.11 -13.24 -22.88
CA PRO A 47 12.03 -12.98 -21.76
C PRO A 47 11.56 -11.85 -20.85
N GLU A 48 11.06 -10.74 -21.41
CA GLU A 48 10.56 -9.61 -20.62
C GLU A 48 9.29 -9.99 -19.84
N LYS A 49 8.38 -10.75 -20.46
CA LYS A 49 7.19 -11.29 -19.76
C LYS A 49 7.58 -12.14 -18.55
N GLN A 50 8.59 -12.99 -18.68
CA GLN A 50 9.05 -13.83 -17.57
C GLN A 50 9.66 -12.99 -16.44
N LEU A 51 10.48 -11.98 -16.79
CA LEU A 51 11.07 -11.07 -15.82
C LEU A 51 9.99 -10.29 -15.06
N VAL A 52 9.07 -9.62 -15.76
CA VAL A 52 8.00 -8.81 -15.15
C VAL A 52 7.12 -9.67 -14.26
N ARG A 53 6.77 -10.89 -14.70
CA ARG A 53 5.97 -11.82 -13.89
C ARG A 53 6.67 -12.20 -12.58
N ASN A 54 7.96 -12.51 -12.62
CA ASN A 54 8.72 -12.84 -11.41
C ASN A 54 8.81 -11.64 -10.46
N LEU A 55 8.97 -10.43 -10.99
CA LEU A 55 8.94 -9.20 -10.20
C LEU A 55 7.56 -8.99 -9.55
N LEU A 56 6.46 -9.26 -10.26
CA LEU A 56 5.11 -9.16 -9.71
C LEU A 56 4.82 -10.18 -8.61
N TYR A 57 5.39 -11.38 -8.68
CA TYR A 57 5.29 -12.33 -7.56
C TYR A 57 5.98 -11.79 -6.31
N ILE A 58 7.18 -11.22 -6.45
CA ILE A 58 7.93 -10.62 -5.33
C ILE A 58 7.17 -9.40 -4.79
N TYR A 59 6.66 -8.56 -5.67
CA TYR A 59 5.80 -7.41 -5.31
C TYR A 59 4.57 -7.87 -4.52
N GLY A 60 3.83 -8.88 -5.02
CA GLY A 60 2.65 -9.38 -4.34
C GLY A 60 2.91 -9.94 -2.95
N ILE A 61 4.05 -10.61 -2.74
CA ILE A 61 4.47 -11.07 -1.40
C ILE A 61 4.71 -9.88 -0.46
N ARG A 62 5.31 -8.79 -0.96
CA ARG A 62 5.58 -7.58 -0.17
C ARG A 62 4.29 -6.86 0.19
N ASP A 63 3.36 -6.72 -0.74
CA ASP A 63 2.04 -6.14 -0.48
C ASP A 63 1.26 -6.92 0.59
N ILE A 64 1.29 -8.26 0.54
CA ILE A 64 0.70 -9.11 1.58
C ILE A 64 1.37 -8.85 2.93
N PHE A 65 2.71 -8.82 2.96
CA PHE A 65 3.46 -8.54 4.18
C PHE A 65 3.09 -7.17 4.77
N GLU A 66 3.03 -6.12 3.95
CA GLU A 66 2.69 -4.77 4.38
C GLU A 66 1.30 -4.69 5.01
N GLY A 67 0.29 -5.27 4.36
CA GLY A 67 -1.05 -5.31 4.92
C GLY A 67 -1.13 -6.15 6.21
N LEU A 68 -0.42 -7.28 6.29
CA LEU A 68 -0.31 -8.05 7.53
C LEU A 68 0.37 -7.26 8.65
N ALA A 69 1.42 -6.49 8.34
CA ALA A 69 2.08 -5.63 9.32
C ALA A 69 1.13 -4.56 9.88
N VAL A 70 0.27 -3.97 9.04
CA VAL A 70 -0.78 -3.05 9.49
C VAL A 70 -1.80 -3.75 10.39
N ILE A 71 -2.28 -4.96 10.02
CA ILE A 71 -3.20 -5.74 10.87
C ILE A 71 -2.57 -6.08 12.22
N ILE A 72 -1.31 -6.54 12.24
CA ILE A 72 -0.58 -6.87 13.47
C ILE A 72 -0.45 -5.61 14.36
N ALA A 73 -0.04 -4.48 13.79
CA ALA A 73 0.04 -3.21 14.51
C ALA A 73 -1.34 -2.74 15.02
N SER A 74 -2.41 -3.02 14.27
CA SER A 74 -3.78 -2.68 14.64
C SER A 74 -4.31 -3.55 15.77
N VAL A 75 -3.99 -4.85 15.80
CA VAL A 75 -4.50 -5.79 16.80
C VAL A 75 -3.67 -5.79 18.09
N TYR A 76 -2.34 -5.80 17.96
CA TYR A 76 -1.42 -6.02 19.08
C TYR A 76 -0.59 -4.79 19.43
N GLY A 77 -0.57 -3.78 18.55
CA GLY A 77 0.25 -2.59 18.72
C GLY A 77 -0.40 -1.50 19.58
N THR A 78 0.30 -0.37 19.65
CA THR A 78 -0.22 0.86 20.22
C THR A 78 -0.79 1.74 19.11
N ARG A 79 -1.60 2.76 19.45
CA ARG A 79 -2.07 3.73 18.43
C ARG A 79 -0.91 4.39 17.70
N ARG A 80 0.17 4.72 18.42
CA ARG A 80 1.39 5.27 17.82
C ARG A 80 2.08 4.29 16.89
N SER A 81 2.18 3.00 17.24
CA SER A 81 2.79 2.03 16.32
C SER A 81 1.93 1.86 15.07
N LEU A 82 0.61 1.72 15.20
CA LEU A 82 -0.30 1.67 14.05
C LEU A 82 -0.16 2.93 13.18
N GLY A 83 -0.14 4.11 13.80
CA GLY A 83 0.00 5.37 13.08
C GLY A 83 1.33 5.46 12.32
N TRP A 84 2.46 5.09 12.94
CA TRP A 84 3.75 5.06 12.27
C TRP A 84 3.82 4.00 11.16
N THR A 85 3.16 2.86 11.32
CA THR A 85 3.02 1.86 10.24
C THR A 85 2.26 2.45 9.05
N LEU A 86 1.18 3.21 9.26
CA LEU A 86 0.48 3.89 8.17
C LEU A 86 1.31 5.00 7.52
N MET A 87 2.12 5.74 8.30
CA MET A 87 3.07 6.71 7.74
C MET A 87 4.10 6.02 6.84
N ALA A 88 4.64 4.87 7.26
CA ALA A 88 5.55 4.08 6.45
C ALA A 88 4.88 3.60 5.16
N LEU A 89 3.65 3.07 5.24
CA LEU A 89 2.87 2.65 4.08
C LEU A 89 2.59 3.83 3.13
N SER A 90 2.35 5.03 3.67
CA SER A 90 2.20 6.24 2.85
C SER A 90 3.47 6.55 2.05
N PHE A 91 4.66 6.32 2.61
CA PHE A 91 5.91 6.53 1.87
C PHE A 91 6.10 5.51 0.74
N VAL A 92 5.67 4.26 0.94
CA VAL A 92 5.63 3.25 -0.13
C VAL A 92 4.76 3.76 -1.28
N ALA A 93 3.53 4.21 -0.99
CA ALA A 93 2.61 4.74 -2.00
C ALA A 93 3.17 5.97 -2.75
N VAL A 94 3.87 6.87 -2.05
CA VAL A 94 4.55 8.00 -2.71
C VAL A 94 5.64 7.49 -3.65
N GLY A 95 6.48 6.56 -3.20
CA GLY A 95 7.54 5.94 -4.00
C GLY A 95 7.02 5.24 -5.24
N ASP A 96 6.00 4.41 -5.10
CA ASP A 96 5.37 3.69 -6.22
C ASP A 96 4.78 4.67 -7.25
N GLY A 97 4.13 5.75 -6.79
CA GLY A 97 3.64 6.78 -7.69
C GLY A 97 4.75 7.55 -8.41
N ILE A 98 5.91 7.77 -7.79
CA ILE A 98 7.09 8.36 -8.47
C ILE A 98 7.56 7.42 -9.59
N VAL A 99 7.65 6.12 -9.32
CA VAL A 99 8.04 5.12 -10.33
C VAL A 99 7.04 5.11 -11.48
N CYS A 100 5.73 5.05 -11.19
CA CYS A 100 4.67 5.11 -12.21
C CYS A 100 4.75 6.37 -13.05
N LYS A 101 4.90 7.54 -12.42
CA LYS A 101 5.06 8.81 -13.13
C LYS A 101 6.29 8.82 -14.02
N SER A 102 7.40 8.22 -13.58
CA SER A 102 8.61 8.10 -14.40
C SER A 102 8.41 7.21 -15.63
N SER A 103 7.46 6.28 -15.56
CA SER A 103 6.97 5.46 -16.67
C SER A 103 5.83 6.12 -17.47
N GLY A 104 5.43 7.34 -17.11
CA GLY A 104 4.52 8.20 -17.88
C GLY A 104 3.05 8.19 -17.48
N LYS A 105 2.60 7.30 -16.56
CA LYS A 105 1.20 7.20 -16.09
C LYS A 105 1.06 6.27 -14.88
N GLY A 106 -0.13 6.22 -14.29
CA GLY A 106 -0.50 5.33 -13.19
C GLY A 106 -0.20 5.88 -11.78
N GLU A 107 0.43 7.05 -11.66
CA GLU A 107 0.82 7.62 -10.38
C GLU A 107 -0.36 7.91 -9.44
N TRP A 108 -1.52 8.26 -10.01
CA TRP A 108 -2.74 8.51 -9.25
C TRP A 108 -3.36 7.24 -8.65
N GLY A 109 -3.01 6.07 -9.19
CA GLY A 109 -3.28 4.79 -8.57
C GLY A 109 -2.71 4.71 -7.15
N HIS A 110 -1.61 5.43 -6.88
CA HIS A 110 -0.92 5.43 -5.58
C HIS A 110 -1.07 6.75 -4.81
N TRP A 111 -0.89 7.88 -5.48
CA TRP A 111 -0.92 9.21 -4.86
C TRP A 111 -2.32 9.65 -4.38
N SER A 112 -3.39 9.01 -4.87
CA SER A 112 -4.75 9.30 -4.39
C SER A 112 -4.96 8.90 -2.93
N TYR A 113 -4.31 7.82 -2.47
CA TYR A 113 -4.51 7.31 -1.11
C TYR A 113 -3.36 7.62 -0.14
N ALA A 114 -2.17 8.00 -0.63
CA ALA A 114 -1.05 8.39 0.23
C ALA A 114 -1.39 9.52 1.23
N PRO A 115 -2.08 10.62 0.84
CA PRO A 115 -2.48 11.66 1.78
C PRO A 115 -3.45 11.15 2.86
N ILE A 116 -4.31 10.19 2.51
CA ILE A 116 -5.27 9.59 3.43
C ILE A 116 -4.54 8.76 4.48
N LEU A 117 -3.59 7.92 4.06
CA LEU A 117 -2.72 7.16 4.97
C LEU A 117 -1.95 8.08 5.92
N SER A 118 -1.39 9.17 5.40
CA SER A 118 -0.68 10.18 6.19
C SER A 118 -1.60 10.87 7.21
N ALA A 119 -2.82 11.25 6.80
CA ALA A 119 -3.78 11.89 7.70
C ALA A 119 -4.24 10.94 8.82
N VAL A 120 -4.60 9.71 8.49
CA VAL A 120 -5.01 8.69 9.48
C VAL A 120 -3.85 8.33 10.41
N GLY A 121 -2.64 8.15 9.86
CA GLY A 121 -1.43 7.89 10.62
C GLY A 121 -1.08 9.03 11.58
N GLY A 122 -1.12 10.27 11.09
CA GLY A 122 -0.89 11.47 11.88
C GLY A 122 -1.88 11.63 13.03
N ALA A 123 -3.17 11.39 12.78
CA ALA A 123 -4.20 11.40 13.81
C ALA A 123 -3.97 10.31 14.88
N LEU A 124 -3.50 9.13 14.49
CA LEU A 124 -3.18 8.03 15.41
C LEU A 124 -1.93 8.29 16.26
N ILE A 125 -0.99 9.10 15.77
CA ILE A 125 0.22 9.50 16.51
C ILE A 125 -0.05 10.72 17.42
N GLY A 126 -1.06 11.52 17.08
CA GLY A 126 -1.52 12.69 17.82
C GLY A 126 -1.00 14.02 17.26
N TRP A 127 -0.73 14.12 15.96
CA TRP A 127 -0.28 15.38 15.34
C TRP A 127 -1.34 16.48 15.31
N PHE A 128 -2.62 16.12 15.43
CA PHE A 128 -3.73 17.05 15.38
C PHE A 128 -4.39 17.28 16.74
N ASP A 129 -3.77 16.73 17.81
CA ASP A 129 -4.31 16.76 19.16
C ASP A 129 -3.65 17.86 20.00
#